data_AF-A0AAD9AEC5-F1
#
_entry.id   AF-A0AAD9AEC5-F1
#
_cell.length_a   1.000
_cell.length_b   1.000
_cell.length_c   1.000
_cell.angle_alpha   90.00
_cell.angle_beta   90.00
_cell.angle_gamma   90.00
#
_symmetry.space_group_name_H-M   'P 1'
#
loop_
_entity.id
_entity.type
_entity.pdbx_description
1 polymer ?
#
loop_
_entity_poly.entity_id
_entity_poly.type
_entity_poly.pdbx_seq_one_letter_code
_entity_poly.pdbx_strand_id
1 'polypeptide(L)'
;MSPTNTNGEANGANSANSPSTANGAVDIKNLGHVETPKVEGTWTVEKALKASPGTSAPTNSGSPLAYFHMLERLKTTKREGWRRFGIARGESIADHMYRMSLLSMCCPPALAPRIDLARCMKMCLIHDMAESLVGDITPVDGVPKPEKNRREAETMDYITKTLLGNFNGGLTGIEIREIWQEYEDSKTLNSHFVHDLDKMELLLQMMEYEKRGQGKLDLGEFAYVATKFSLPETKEWADELLKEREQFWGAKDHVHGESGVDGGVKVDTRQQQDDYYKRE
;
A
#
# COMPACT_ATOMS: atom_id res chain seq x y z
N MET A 1 -32.91 -58.73 -5.32
CA MET A 1 -33.92 -57.66 -5.15
C MET A 1 -33.60 -56.94 -3.86
N SER A 2 -33.30 -55.65 -3.97
CA SER A 2 -32.74 -54.78 -2.93
C SER A 2 -33.59 -54.75 -1.65
N PRO A 3 -32.95 -54.51 -0.49
CA PRO A 3 -33.01 -53.14 0.05
C PRO A 3 -31.76 -52.65 0.81
N THR A 4 -31.71 -51.31 0.93
CA THR A 4 -31.05 -50.46 1.94
C THR A 4 -29.56 -50.63 2.18
N ASN A 5 -28.78 -49.60 1.80
CA ASN A 5 -27.64 -49.20 2.61
C ASN A 5 -27.52 -47.67 2.72
N THR A 6 -27.22 -47.27 3.95
CA THR A 6 -27.02 -45.92 4.48
C THR A 6 -25.70 -45.29 4.03
N ASN A 7 -25.59 -43.97 4.26
CA ASN A 7 -24.39 -43.12 4.48
C ASN A 7 -24.54 -41.86 3.62
N GLY A 8 -24.65 -40.65 4.18
CA GLY A 8 -23.76 -40.07 5.19
C GLY A 8 -23.09 -38.87 4.52
N GLU A 9 -23.71 -37.71 4.65
CA GLU A 9 -23.17 -36.43 4.21
C GLU A 9 -21.96 -36.01 5.07
N ALA A 10 -21.16 -35.11 4.50
CA ALA A 10 -20.10 -34.28 5.10
C ALA A 10 -18.69 -34.89 5.22
N ASN A 11 -17.79 -34.52 4.30
CA ASN A 11 -16.83 -33.43 4.55
C ASN A 11 -15.79 -33.36 3.42
N GLY A 12 -16.00 -32.40 2.51
CA GLY A 12 -14.99 -31.97 1.55
C GLY A 12 -13.93 -31.14 2.25
N ALA A 13 -12.81 -31.76 2.62
CA ALA A 13 -11.57 -31.05 2.89
C ALA A 13 -10.87 -30.79 1.54
N ASN A 14 -11.28 -29.73 0.85
CA ASN A 14 -10.49 -29.19 -0.26
C ASN A 14 -9.52 -28.15 0.31
N SER A 15 -8.29 -28.59 0.56
CA SER A 15 -7.13 -27.71 0.59
C SER A 15 -7.08 -26.97 -0.74
N ALA A 16 -7.40 -25.67 -0.74
CA ALA A 16 -7.21 -24.82 -1.89
C ALA A 16 -5.71 -24.59 -2.10
N ASN A 17 -5.07 -25.54 -2.75
CA ASN A 17 -3.81 -25.35 -3.46
C ASN A 17 -4.05 -24.23 -4.48
N SER A 18 -3.32 -23.12 -4.34
CA SER A 18 -3.13 -22.17 -5.44
C SER A 18 -2.62 -22.96 -6.66
N PRO A 19 -3.26 -22.89 -7.82
CA PRO A 19 -2.71 -23.49 -9.01
C PRO A 19 -1.48 -22.68 -9.41
N SER A 20 -0.28 -23.19 -9.12
CA SER A 20 0.90 -22.77 -9.86
C SER A 20 0.62 -23.11 -11.32
N THR A 21 0.43 -22.09 -12.15
CA THR A 21 0.24 -22.27 -13.59
C THR A 21 1.58 -22.67 -14.22
N ALA A 22 1.91 -23.95 -14.07
CA ALA A 22 2.80 -24.63 -14.98
C ALA A 22 2.22 -24.50 -16.39
N ASN A 23 3.03 -24.03 -17.34
CA ASN A 23 2.76 -23.84 -18.78
C ASN A 23 2.24 -22.47 -19.25
N GLY A 24 2.78 -21.34 -18.78
CA GLY A 24 2.84 -20.09 -19.59
C GLY A 24 1.54 -19.59 -20.24
N ALA A 25 0.38 -20.04 -19.78
CA ALA A 25 -0.92 -19.77 -20.36
C ALA A 25 -1.43 -18.49 -19.72
N VAL A 26 -1.77 -17.51 -20.55
CA VAL A 26 -2.30 -16.22 -20.11
C VAL A 26 -3.67 -16.44 -19.46
N ASP A 27 -3.82 -16.08 -18.18
CA ASP A 27 -5.10 -16.13 -17.48
C ASP A 27 -5.96 -14.93 -17.85
N ILE A 28 -6.71 -15.05 -18.96
CA ILE A 28 -7.62 -14.01 -19.44
C ILE A 28 -8.67 -13.61 -18.41
N LYS A 29 -9.03 -14.50 -17.46
CA LYS A 29 -10.04 -14.19 -16.43
C LYS A 29 -9.48 -13.32 -15.31
N ASN A 30 -8.17 -13.18 -15.20
CA ASN A 30 -7.50 -12.48 -14.11
C ASN A 30 -6.46 -11.45 -14.60
N LEU A 31 -6.65 -10.86 -15.79
CA LEU A 31 -5.73 -9.86 -16.35
C LEU A 31 -5.52 -8.62 -15.47
N GLY A 32 -6.51 -8.30 -14.62
CA GLY A 32 -6.42 -7.17 -13.68
C GLY A 32 -5.57 -7.47 -12.43
N HIS A 33 -5.02 -8.67 -12.31
CA HIS A 33 -4.08 -9.06 -11.27
C HIS A 33 -2.71 -9.31 -11.89
N VAL A 34 -1.72 -8.54 -11.45
CA VAL A 34 -0.33 -8.73 -11.83
C VAL A 34 0.45 -9.06 -10.57
N GLU A 35 1.09 -10.22 -10.54
CA GLU A 35 1.98 -10.57 -9.44
C GLU A 35 3.23 -9.68 -9.50
N THR A 36 3.63 -9.16 -8.34
CA THR A 36 4.88 -8.40 -8.20
C THR A 36 6.05 -9.31 -8.60
N PRO A 37 6.81 -8.98 -9.66
CA PRO A 37 7.85 -9.88 -10.13
C PRO A 37 8.99 -9.99 -9.12
N LYS A 38 9.43 -11.22 -8.86
CA LYS A 38 10.61 -11.47 -8.03
C LYS A 38 11.88 -11.25 -8.85
N VAL A 39 12.71 -10.32 -8.42
CA VAL A 39 14.01 -10.04 -9.06
C VAL A 39 15.10 -10.89 -8.42
N GLU A 40 15.80 -11.68 -9.23
CA GLU A 40 16.95 -12.48 -8.77
C GLU A 40 18.23 -11.63 -8.62
N GLY A 41 18.93 -11.84 -7.50
CA GLY A 41 20.15 -11.13 -7.14
C GLY A 41 19.92 -9.65 -6.83
N THR A 42 20.89 -8.80 -7.13
CA THR A 42 20.76 -7.34 -6.91
C THR A 42 19.62 -6.76 -7.73
N TRP A 43 18.70 -6.08 -7.06
CA TRP A 43 17.57 -5.41 -7.68
C TRP A 43 18.04 -4.18 -8.47
N THR A 44 17.56 -4.04 -9.71
CA THR A 44 17.70 -2.83 -10.54
C THR A 44 16.39 -2.60 -11.31
N VAL A 45 16.18 -1.36 -11.76
CA VAL A 45 15.01 -0.97 -12.57
C VAL A 45 14.90 -1.84 -13.83
N GLU A 46 16.01 -2.10 -14.53
CA GLU A 46 16.02 -2.89 -15.76
C GLU A 46 15.58 -4.34 -15.52
N LYS A 47 16.03 -4.93 -14.41
CA LYS A 47 15.62 -6.29 -14.05
C LYS A 47 14.15 -6.35 -13.65
N ALA A 48 13.66 -5.37 -12.88
CA ALA A 48 12.26 -5.27 -12.50
C ALA A 48 11.34 -5.11 -13.72
N LEU A 49 11.75 -4.27 -14.68
CA LEU A 49 11.06 -4.12 -15.97
C LEU A 49 11.07 -5.40 -16.80
N LYS A 50 12.21 -6.10 -16.89
CA LYS A 50 12.31 -7.36 -17.64
C LYS A 50 11.46 -8.48 -17.03
N ALA A 51 11.36 -8.50 -15.72
CA ALA A 51 10.53 -9.46 -14.99
C ALA A 51 9.02 -9.13 -15.08
N SER A 52 8.67 -7.94 -15.56
CA SER A 52 7.29 -7.46 -15.72
C SER A 52 6.79 -7.62 -17.16
N PRO A 53 5.76 -8.43 -17.43
CA PRO A 53 5.15 -8.50 -18.75
C PRO A 53 4.51 -7.16 -19.17
N GLY A 54 4.52 -6.85 -20.47
CA GLY A 54 3.71 -5.76 -21.05
C GLY A 54 4.37 -4.37 -21.12
N THR A 55 5.59 -4.19 -20.60
CA THR A 55 6.28 -2.90 -20.57
C THR A 55 7.54 -2.88 -21.44
N SER A 56 7.37 -2.89 -22.76
CA SER A 56 8.42 -2.45 -23.68
C SER A 56 8.15 -1.01 -24.10
N ALA A 57 8.53 -0.04 -23.26
CA ALA A 57 8.41 1.37 -23.62
C ALA A 57 9.66 1.86 -24.37
N PRO A 58 9.52 2.63 -25.46
CA PRO A 58 10.64 3.37 -26.03
C PRO A 58 11.15 4.39 -25.01
N THR A 59 12.39 4.27 -24.59
CA THR A 59 13.08 5.26 -23.75
C THR A 59 13.37 6.52 -24.56
N ASN A 60 13.34 7.71 -23.93
CA ASN A 60 13.76 8.99 -24.50
C ASN A 60 12.87 9.58 -25.61
N SER A 61 11.59 9.20 -25.67
CA SER A 61 10.63 9.90 -26.53
C SER A 61 10.19 11.23 -25.90
N GLY A 62 9.81 12.23 -26.71
CA GLY A 62 9.12 13.43 -26.20
C GLY A 62 7.65 13.20 -25.79
N SER A 63 7.20 11.94 -25.78
CA SER A 63 5.81 11.54 -25.50
C SER A 63 5.67 10.98 -24.08
N PRO A 64 4.59 11.30 -23.35
CA PRO A 64 4.36 10.80 -21.99
C PRO A 64 3.75 9.38 -21.95
N LEU A 65 3.53 8.72 -23.09
CA LEU A 65 2.83 7.42 -23.15
C LEU A 65 3.52 6.32 -22.30
N ALA A 66 4.85 6.29 -22.29
CA ALA A 66 5.60 5.34 -21.46
C ALA A 66 5.29 5.52 -19.97
N TYR A 67 5.18 6.76 -19.51
CA TYR A 67 4.77 7.10 -18.16
C TYR A 67 3.32 6.68 -17.88
N PHE A 68 2.39 6.89 -18.83
CA PHE A 68 1.00 6.45 -18.65
C PHE A 68 0.86 4.94 -18.50
N HIS A 69 1.64 4.16 -19.27
CA HIS A 69 1.70 2.71 -19.10
C HIS A 69 2.31 2.32 -17.76
N MET A 70 3.33 3.05 -17.27
CA MET A 70 3.91 2.80 -15.95
C MET A 70 2.87 2.97 -14.82
N LEU A 71 2.02 4.00 -14.89
CA LEU A 71 0.98 4.26 -13.89
C LEU A 71 -0.07 3.15 -13.78
N GLU A 72 -0.33 2.38 -14.84
CA GLU A 72 -1.29 1.28 -14.80
C GLU A 72 -0.92 0.24 -13.73
N ARG A 73 0.37 0.07 -13.47
CA ARG A 73 0.88 -0.91 -12.51
C ARG A 73 0.42 -0.63 -11.07
N LEU A 74 0.16 0.63 -10.74
CA LEU A 74 -0.40 0.99 -9.44
C LEU A 74 -1.83 0.48 -9.24
N LYS A 75 -2.56 0.18 -10.33
CA LYS A 75 -3.92 -0.40 -10.29
C LYS A 75 -3.90 -1.91 -10.11
N THR A 76 -2.86 -2.56 -10.63
CA THR A 76 -2.72 -4.02 -10.65
C THR A 76 -1.95 -4.55 -9.45
N THR A 77 -1.02 -3.76 -8.90
CA THR A 77 -0.36 -4.04 -7.61
C THR A 77 -1.35 -3.80 -6.46
N LYS A 78 -1.69 -4.88 -5.76
CA LYS A 78 -2.52 -4.83 -4.54
C LYS A 78 -1.67 -4.52 -3.33
N ARG A 79 -2.27 -3.97 -2.27
CA ARG A 79 -1.60 -3.72 -0.99
C ARG A 79 -1.33 -5.04 -0.25
N GLU A 80 -0.06 -5.39 -0.04
CA GLU A 80 0.43 -6.64 0.55
C GLU A 80 0.00 -6.83 2.01
N GLY A 81 -0.15 -5.72 2.75
CA GLY A 81 -0.67 -5.75 4.12
C GLY A 81 -1.95 -6.58 4.27
N TRP A 82 -2.91 -6.41 3.36
CA TRP A 82 -4.20 -7.11 3.41
C TRP A 82 -4.11 -8.59 3.00
N ARG A 83 -3.22 -8.94 2.08
CA ARG A 83 -3.05 -10.33 1.62
C ARG A 83 -2.58 -11.26 2.72
N ARG A 84 -1.79 -10.75 3.68
CA ARG A 84 -1.37 -11.48 4.90
C ARG A 84 -2.55 -11.96 5.75
N PHE A 85 -3.69 -11.30 5.64
CA PHE A 85 -4.94 -11.65 6.33
C PHE A 85 -5.92 -12.42 5.43
N GLY A 86 -5.45 -12.96 4.30
CA GLY A 86 -6.27 -13.74 3.36
C GLY A 86 -7.15 -12.90 2.43
N ILE A 87 -6.99 -11.57 2.41
CA ILE A 87 -7.75 -10.67 1.54
C ILE A 87 -7.08 -10.61 0.15
N ALA A 88 -7.37 -11.60 -0.70
CA ALA A 88 -6.77 -11.72 -2.02
C ALA A 88 -7.24 -10.65 -3.03
N ARG A 89 -8.45 -10.10 -2.84
CA ARG A 89 -9.04 -9.03 -3.67
C ARG A 89 -9.14 -7.72 -2.87
N GLY A 90 -8.03 -7.34 -2.25
CA GLY A 90 -7.89 -6.06 -1.56
C GLY A 90 -7.76 -4.88 -2.53
N GLU A 91 -7.67 -3.69 -1.95
CA GLU A 91 -7.40 -2.45 -2.66
C GLU A 91 -6.04 -2.49 -3.38
N SER A 92 -5.92 -1.69 -4.43
CA SER A 92 -4.66 -1.38 -5.09
C SER A 92 -3.99 -0.14 -4.51
N ILE A 93 -2.71 0.05 -4.82
CA ILE A 93 -1.98 1.27 -4.46
C ILE A 93 -2.67 2.51 -5.02
N ALA A 94 -3.22 2.41 -6.25
CA ALA A 94 -3.99 3.49 -6.85
C ALA A 94 -5.29 3.81 -6.08
N ASP A 95 -5.96 2.81 -5.51
CA ASP A 95 -7.17 3.02 -4.70
C ASP A 95 -6.84 3.79 -3.41
N HIS A 96 -5.77 3.37 -2.73
CA HIS A 96 -5.21 4.01 -1.54
C HIS A 96 -4.85 5.49 -1.81
N MET A 97 -3.98 5.75 -2.80
CA MET A 97 -3.55 7.11 -3.14
C MET A 97 -4.71 8.01 -3.61
N TYR A 98 -5.69 7.45 -4.33
CA TYR A 98 -6.89 8.18 -4.72
C TYR A 98 -7.69 8.64 -3.50
N ARG A 99 -7.96 7.73 -2.56
CA ARG A 99 -8.72 8.08 -1.36
C ARG A 99 -7.98 9.08 -0.49
N MET A 100 -6.66 8.92 -0.30
CA MET A 100 -5.84 9.93 0.38
C MET A 100 -5.99 11.33 -0.22
N SER A 101 -5.92 11.43 -1.55
CA SER A 101 -6.07 12.73 -2.23
C SER A 101 -7.44 13.36 -1.97
N LEU A 102 -8.51 12.57 -1.88
CA LEU A 102 -9.83 13.08 -1.49
C LEU A 102 -9.88 13.49 -0.02
N LEU A 103 -9.31 12.68 0.89
CA LEU A 103 -9.24 13.01 2.32
C LEU A 103 -8.49 14.32 2.56
N SER A 104 -7.44 14.60 1.79
CA SER A 104 -6.69 15.85 1.91
C SER A 104 -7.55 17.10 1.69
N MET A 105 -8.61 17.01 0.87
CA MET A 105 -9.57 18.11 0.65
C MET A 105 -10.35 18.49 1.92
N CYS A 106 -10.38 17.61 2.93
CA CYS A 106 -10.96 17.85 4.24
C CYS A 106 -9.96 18.47 5.23
N CYS A 107 -8.91 19.13 4.74
CA CYS A 107 -7.90 19.79 5.56
C CYS A 107 -8.54 20.64 6.68
N PRO A 108 -8.14 20.44 7.95
CA PRO A 108 -8.65 21.21 9.07
C PRO A 108 -8.43 22.72 8.87
N PRO A 109 -9.39 23.58 9.24
CA PRO A 109 -9.25 25.03 9.12
C PRO A 109 -8.03 25.61 9.85
N ALA A 110 -7.58 24.96 10.92
CA ALA A 110 -6.38 25.34 11.67
C ALA A 110 -5.06 25.09 10.89
N LEU A 111 -5.06 24.11 9.98
CA LEU A 111 -3.91 23.75 9.15
C LEU A 111 -3.94 24.45 7.79
N ALA A 112 -5.12 24.65 7.21
CA ALA A 112 -5.29 25.14 5.83
C ALA A 112 -4.47 26.41 5.47
N PRO A 113 -4.32 27.42 6.36
CA PRO A 113 -3.50 28.60 6.05
C PRO A 113 -1.98 28.36 6.06
N ARG A 114 -1.53 27.19 6.54
CA ARG A 114 -0.12 26.86 6.81
C ARG A 114 0.44 25.81 5.86
N ILE A 115 -0.41 25.20 5.03
CA ILE A 115 -0.03 24.15 4.09
C ILE A 115 -0.42 24.53 2.66
N ASP A 116 0.32 24.00 1.69
CA ASP A 116 -0.07 24.06 0.29
C ASP A 116 -0.93 22.84 -0.03
N LEU A 117 -2.25 23.01 -0.01
CA LEU A 117 -3.20 21.92 -0.23
C LEU A 117 -3.08 21.31 -1.63
N ALA A 118 -2.83 22.12 -2.67
CA ALA A 118 -2.68 21.60 -4.02
C ALA A 118 -1.44 20.70 -4.13
N ARG A 119 -0.36 21.09 -3.45
CA ARG A 119 0.85 20.26 -3.34
C ARG A 119 0.62 19.00 -2.49
N CYS A 120 -0.12 19.08 -1.39
CA CYS A 120 -0.48 17.91 -0.58
C CYS A 120 -1.32 16.90 -1.38
N MET A 121 -2.28 17.36 -2.17
CA MET A 121 -3.08 16.51 -3.06
C MET A 121 -2.20 15.80 -4.10
N LYS A 122 -1.27 16.52 -4.74
CA LYS A 122 -0.30 15.91 -5.66
C LYS A 122 0.58 14.90 -4.94
N MET A 123 1.05 15.22 -3.73
CA MET A 123 1.89 14.33 -2.93
C MET A 123 1.17 13.03 -2.58
N CYS A 124 -0.12 13.08 -2.20
CA CYS A 124 -0.94 11.88 -2.00
C CYS A 124 -0.94 10.97 -3.24
N LEU A 125 -1.03 11.55 -4.45
CA LEU A 125 -1.05 10.82 -5.72
C LEU A 125 0.34 10.35 -6.21
N ILE A 126 1.42 10.75 -5.54
CA ILE A 126 2.80 10.54 -5.99
C ILE A 126 3.62 9.68 -5.02
N HIS A 127 3.35 9.73 -3.71
CA HIS A 127 4.25 9.19 -2.69
C HIS A 127 4.60 7.71 -2.91
N ASP A 128 3.61 6.86 -3.17
CA ASP A 128 3.79 5.42 -3.46
C ASP A 128 3.98 5.12 -4.98
N MET A 129 4.24 6.12 -5.83
CA MET A 129 4.42 5.89 -7.27
C MET A 129 5.60 4.95 -7.57
N ALA A 130 6.62 4.94 -6.70
CA ALA A 130 7.78 4.06 -6.82
C ALA A 130 7.42 2.56 -6.71
N GLU A 131 6.34 2.24 -6.00
CA GLU A 131 5.84 0.87 -5.84
C GLU A 131 5.32 0.27 -7.15
N SER A 132 5.13 1.09 -8.19
CA SER A 132 4.87 0.60 -9.55
C SER A 132 5.92 -0.41 -10.02
N LEU A 133 7.20 -0.26 -9.63
CA LEU A 133 8.26 -1.23 -9.95
C LEU A 133 8.81 -1.96 -8.73
N VAL A 134 8.90 -1.29 -7.58
CA VAL A 134 9.44 -1.89 -6.36
C VAL A 134 8.48 -2.95 -5.79
N GLY A 135 7.18 -2.77 -6.02
CA GLY A 135 6.11 -3.47 -5.28
C GLY A 135 5.88 -2.84 -3.91
N ASP A 136 4.75 -3.19 -3.29
CA ASP A 136 4.42 -2.80 -1.91
C ASP A 136 5.23 -3.67 -0.93
N ILE A 137 6.42 -3.17 -0.55
CA ILE A 137 7.31 -3.86 0.41
C ILE A 137 6.86 -3.54 1.83
N THR A 138 6.45 -4.57 2.56
CA THR A 138 6.02 -4.46 3.95
C THR A 138 7.18 -4.75 4.93
N PRO A 139 7.07 -4.34 6.21
CA PRO A 139 8.12 -4.60 7.21
C PRO A 139 8.45 -6.09 7.41
N VAL A 140 7.53 -7.00 7.08
CA VAL A 140 7.73 -8.45 7.26
C VAL A 140 8.45 -9.12 6.09
N ASP A 141 8.67 -8.40 4.97
CA ASP A 141 9.34 -8.93 3.78
C ASP A 141 10.87 -9.01 3.94
N GLY A 142 11.41 -8.49 5.04
CA GLY A 142 12.83 -8.60 5.38
C GLY A 142 13.78 -7.77 4.51
N VAL A 143 13.25 -6.87 3.67
CA VAL A 143 14.05 -5.90 2.92
C VAL A 143 14.45 -4.76 3.85
N PRO A 144 15.76 -4.48 4.04
CA PRO A 144 16.20 -3.37 4.86
C PRO A 144 15.69 -2.02 4.31
N LYS A 145 15.24 -1.12 5.20
CA LYS A 145 14.77 0.22 4.82
C LYS A 145 15.73 0.99 3.89
N PRO A 146 17.06 1.02 4.11
CA PRO A 146 17.97 1.67 3.16
C PRO A 146 17.94 1.08 1.75
N GLU A 147 17.74 -0.25 1.64
CA GLU A 147 17.61 -0.91 0.35
C GLU A 147 16.25 -0.61 -0.29
N LYS A 148 15.15 -0.60 0.47
CA LYS A 148 13.84 -0.14 -0.03
C LYS A 148 13.95 1.29 -0.59
N ASN A 149 14.47 2.21 0.21
CA ASN A 149 14.62 3.62 -0.17
C ASN A 149 15.49 3.78 -1.43
N ARG A 150 16.58 2.98 -1.56
CA ARG A 150 17.40 2.97 -2.78
C ARG A 150 16.60 2.55 -4.01
N ARG A 151 15.83 1.44 -3.92
CA ARG A 151 15.01 0.95 -5.04
C ARG A 151 13.93 1.94 -5.45
N GLU A 152 13.32 2.60 -4.47
CA GLU A 152 12.28 3.59 -4.70
C GLU A 152 12.85 4.85 -5.36
N ALA A 153 13.98 5.35 -4.84
CA ALA A 153 14.68 6.47 -5.44
C ALA A 153 15.13 6.18 -6.89
N GLU A 154 15.66 4.99 -7.17
CA GLU A 154 16.02 4.58 -8.54
C GLU A 154 14.79 4.48 -9.46
N THR A 155 13.67 3.99 -8.95
CA THR A 155 12.40 3.95 -9.71
C THR A 155 11.91 5.34 -10.03
N MET A 156 11.91 6.25 -9.05
CA MET A 156 11.48 7.62 -9.25
C MET A 156 12.40 8.37 -10.19
N ASP A 157 13.71 8.15 -10.13
CA ASP A 157 14.66 8.69 -11.08
C ASP A 157 14.42 8.16 -12.49
N TYR A 158 14.10 6.88 -12.66
CA TYR A 158 13.71 6.34 -13.96
C TYR A 158 12.43 7.00 -14.50
N ILE A 159 11.37 7.09 -13.69
CA ILE A 159 10.10 7.72 -14.09
C ILE A 159 10.33 9.18 -14.48
N THR A 160 11.02 9.94 -13.64
CA THR A 160 11.11 11.41 -13.75
C THR A 160 12.16 11.85 -14.76
N LYS A 161 13.31 11.16 -14.82
CA LYS A 161 14.44 11.53 -15.70
C LYS A 161 14.44 10.77 -17.03
N THR A 162 13.92 9.54 -17.08
CA THR A 162 13.93 8.74 -18.31
C THR A 162 12.60 8.80 -19.05
N LEU A 163 11.47 8.54 -18.36
CA LEU A 163 10.16 8.53 -19.02
C LEU A 163 9.64 9.94 -19.29
N LEU A 164 9.89 10.87 -18.37
CA LEU A 164 9.42 12.26 -18.45
C LEU A 164 10.51 13.27 -18.79
N GLY A 165 11.79 12.87 -18.86
CA GLY A 165 12.91 13.80 -19.03
C GLY A 165 12.86 14.63 -20.31
N ASN A 166 12.30 14.09 -21.39
CA ASN A 166 12.14 14.78 -22.67
C ASN A 166 10.73 15.35 -22.87
N PHE A 167 9.76 15.01 -22.02
CA PHE A 167 8.39 15.52 -22.10
C PHE A 167 8.32 16.92 -21.50
N ASN A 168 7.82 17.90 -22.28
CA ASN A 168 7.73 19.32 -21.86
C ASN A 168 9.03 19.87 -21.25
N GLY A 169 10.18 19.48 -21.80
CA GLY A 169 11.49 19.90 -21.30
C GLY A 169 11.85 19.34 -19.92
N GLY A 170 11.20 18.26 -19.47
CA GLY A 170 11.48 17.59 -18.20
C GLY A 170 10.81 18.23 -16.98
N LEU A 171 10.11 19.36 -17.15
CA LEU A 171 9.52 20.13 -16.05
C LEU A 171 8.54 19.30 -15.20
N THR A 172 7.71 18.48 -15.85
CA THR A 172 6.78 17.58 -15.14
C THR A 172 7.53 16.53 -14.32
N GLY A 173 8.62 15.97 -14.85
CA GLY A 173 9.44 15.02 -14.12
C GLY A 173 10.12 15.65 -12.90
N ILE A 174 10.63 16.87 -13.04
CA ILE A 174 11.25 17.64 -11.94
C ILE A 174 10.24 17.87 -10.82
N GLU A 175 9.04 18.38 -11.13
CA GLU A 175 8.01 18.64 -10.12
C GLU A 175 7.61 17.37 -9.36
N ILE A 176 7.38 16.25 -10.08
CA ILE A 176 7.04 14.96 -9.47
C ILE A 176 8.16 14.50 -8.54
N ARG A 177 9.43 14.60 -8.98
CA ARG A 177 10.59 14.16 -8.20
C ARG A 177 10.77 14.98 -6.91
N GLU A 178 10.53 16.28 -6.97
CA GLU A 178 10.58 17.19 -5.83
C GLU A 178 9.48 16.91 -4.82
N ILE A 179 8.24 16.69 -5.28
CA ILE A 179 7.11 16.36 -4.42
C ILE A 179 7.34 15.01 -3.72
N TRP A 180 7.81 14.00 -4.47
CA TRP A 180 8.15 12.70 -3.88
C TRP A 180 9.28 12.84 -2.84
N GLN A 181 10.34 13.59 -3.14
CA GLN A 181 11.43 13.80 -2.18
C GLN A 181 10.95 14.50 -0.90
N GLU A 182 10.02 15.45 -1.01
CA GLU A 182 9.48 16.13 0.16
C GLU A 182 8.69 15.19 1.09
N TYR A 183 7.96 14.22 0.51
CA TYR A 183 7.32 13.16 1.28
C TYR A 183 8.37 12.30 2.00
N GLU A 184 9.37 11.80 1.26
CA GLU A 184 10.45 10.96 1.81
C GLU A 184 11.28 11.65 2.90
N ASP A 185 11.58 12.93 2.70
CA ASP A 185 12.35 13.73 3.66
C ASP A 185 11.61 13.92 4.98
N SER A 186 10.27 13.88 4.98
CA SER A 186 9.42 13.99 6.17
C SER A 186 9.73 15.22 7.05
N LYS A 187 10.04 16.37 6.42
CA LYS A 187 10.47 17.61 7.11
C LYS A 187 9.44 18.73 7.10
N THR A 188 8.58 18.78 6.10
CA THR A 188 7.64 19.89 5.90
C THR A 188 6.29 19.61 6.53
N LEU A 189 5.54 20.66 6.86
CA LEU A 189 4.18 20.51 7.36
C LEU A 189 3.25 19.84 6.34
N ASN A 190 3.46 20.09 5.03
CA ASN A 190 2.75 19.39 3.96
C ASN A 190 3.02 17.88 4.03
N SER A 191 4.29 17.50 4.19
CA SER A 191 4.71 16.10 4.29
C SER A 191 4.11 15.44 5.53
N HIS A 192 4.18 16.08 6.70
CA HIS A 192 3.55 15.56 7.93
C HIS A 192 2.05 15.37 7.79
N PHE A 193 1.36 16.31 7.13
CA PHE A 193 -0.08 16.17 6.86
C PHE A 193 -0.37 14.95 5.97
N VAL A 194 0.38 14.76 4.87
CA VAL A 194 0.18 13.62 3.97
C VAL A 194 0.58 12.29 4.63
N HIS A 195 1.62 12.27 5.44
CA HIS A 195 1.99 11.12 6.27
C HIS A 195 0.88 10.73 7.25
N ASP A 196 0.18 11.69 7.84
CA ASP A 196 -0.95 11.40 8.71
C ASP A 196 -2.18 10.92 7.91
N LEU A 197 -2.39 11.43 6.69
CA LEU A 197 -3.45 10.93 5.80
C LEU A 197 -3.21 9.49 5.34
N ASP A 198 -1.97 9.11 5.06
CA ASP A 198 -1.60 7.72 4.71
C ASP A 198 -2.00 6.75 5.84
N LYS A 199 -1.63 7.08 7.08
CA LYS A 199 -2.03 6.32 8.28
C LYS A 199 -3.55 6.30 8.46
N MET A 200 -4.21 7.44 8.27
CA MET A 200 -5.66 7.57 8.40
C MET A 200 -6.38 6.68 7.39
N GLU A 201 -5.91 6.65 6.15
CA GLU A 201 -6.47 5.84 5.08
C GLU A 201 -6.33 4.34 5.40
N LEU A 202 -5.17 3.91 5.90
CA LEU A 202 -4.94 2.54 6.37
C LEU A 202 -5.93 2.15 7.49
N LEU A 203 -6.13 3.03 8.48
CA LEU A 203 -7.07 2.77 9.58
C LEU A 203 -8.52 2.69 9.10
N LEU A 204 -8.93 3.56 8.16
CA LEU A 204 -10.25 3.51 7.54
C LEU A 204 -10.45 2.18 6.81
N GLN A 205 -9.47 1.77 5.99
CA GLN A 205 -9.57 0.52 5.24
C GLN A 205 -9.65 -0.70 6.16
N MET A 206 -8.88 -0.70 7.24
CA MET A 206 -8.96 -1.70 8.32
C MET A 206 -10.40 -1.81 8.83
N MET A 207 -10.98 -0.71 9.31
CA MET A 207 -12.33 -0.70 9.87
C MET A 207 -13.39 -1.20 8.87
N GLU A 208 -13.28 -0.78 7.62
CA GLU A 208 -14.24 -1.15 6.57
C GLU A 208 -14.14 -2.64 6.20
N TYR A 209 -12.93 -3.21 6.20
CA TYR A 209 -12.75 -4.65 6.01
C TYR A 209 -13.24 -5.45 7.22
N GLU A 210 -13.01 -4.99 8.45
CA GLU A 210 -13.56 -5.64 9.65
C GLU A 210 -15.10 -5.63 9.64
N LYS A 211 -15.72 -4.49 9.30
CA LYS A 211 -17.17 -4.36 9.11
C LYS A 211 -17.71 -5.31 8.06
N ARG A 212 -17.08 -5.36 6.87
CA ARG A 212 -17.47 -6.30 5.79
C ARG A 212 -17.25 -7.76 6.20
N GLY A 213 -16.21 -8.02 7.00
CA GLY A 213 -15.94 -9.32 7.63
C GLY A 213 -16.89 -9.64 8.79
N GLN A 214 -17.76 -8.72 9.20
CA GLN A 214 -18.75 -8.87 10.26
C GLN A 214 -18.11 -9.29 11.60
N GLY A 215 -16.90 -8.80 11.88
CA GLY A 215 -16.16 -9.09 13.10
C GLY A 215 -15.66 -10.54 13.18
N LYS A 216 -15.46 -11.19 12.03
CA LYS A 216 -14.81 -12.52 11.91
C LYS A 216 -13.34 -12.44 11.54
N LEU A 217 -12.88 -11.25 11.14
CA LEU A 217 -11.51 -10.95 10.81
C LEU A 217 -11.11 -9.74 11.64
N ASP A 218 -10.10 -9.93 12.48
CA ASP A 218 -9.50 -8.88 13.30
C ASP A 218 -8.23 -8.38 12.60
N LEU A 219 -8.20 -7.09 12.31
CA LEU A 219 -7.12 -6.39 11.64
C LEU A 219 -6.43 -5.40 12.59
N GLY A 220 -6.64 -5.53 13.90
CA GLY A 220 -6.14 -4.60 14.93
C GLY A 220 -4.62 -4.47 15.01
N GLU A 221 -3.84 -5.33 14.36
CA GLU A 221 -2.39 -5.12 14.16
C GLU A 221 -2.11 -3.75 13.52
N PHE A 222 -2.98 -3.29 12.62
CA PHE A 222 -2.80 -1.99 11.97
C PHE A 222 -3.13 -0.81 12.89
N ALA A 223 -3.90 -0.99 13.97
CA ALA A 223 -4.30 0.10 14.86
C ALA A 223 -3.10 0.80 15.54
N TYR A 224 -1.94 0.14 15.64
CA TYR A 224 -0.70 0.73 16.13
C TYR A 224 -0.32 2.04 15.42
N VAL A 225 -0.64 2.20 14.12
CA VAL A 225 -0.27 3.42 13.38
C VAL A 225 -0.95 4.69 13.93
N ALA A 226 -2.06 4.55 14.66
CA ALA A 226 -2.70 5.67 15.37
C ALA A 226 -1.74 6.34 16.37
N THR A 227 -0.76 5.60 16.92
CA THR A 227 0.27 6.14 17.81
C THR A 227 1.34 6.98 17.09
N LYS A 228 1.32 7.00 15.75
CA LYS A 228 2.32 7.64 14.89
C LYS A 228 1.81 8.88 14.17
N PHE A 229 0.60 9.33 14.49
CA PHE A 229 0.09 10.61 14.00
C PHE A 229 0.93 11.75 14.58
N SER A 230 1.28 12.71 13.72
CA SER A 230 2.20 13.80 14.04
C SER A 230 1.48 15.12 14.31
N LEU A 231 0.30 15.34 13.72
CA LEU A 231 -0.49 16.56 13.86
C LEU A 231 -1.68 16.31 14.82
N PRO A 232 -1.93 17.23 15.77
CA PRO A 232 -3.09 17.11 16.67
C PRO A 232 -4.43 17.02 15.91
N GLU A 233 -4.58 17.80 14.85
CA GLU A 233 -5.84 17.92 14.12
C GLU A 233 -6.24 16.63 13.38
N THR A 234 -5.27 15.90 12.83
CA THR A 234 -5.49 14.60 12.16
C THR A 234 -5.59 13.47 13.17
N LYS A 235 -4.90 13.57 14.31
CA LYS A 235 -5.00 12.61 15.41
C LYS A 235 -6.44 12.52 15.95
N GLU A 236 -7.17 13.62 15.99
CA GLU A 236 -8.58 13.61 16.39
C GLU A 236 -9.44 12.66 15.54
N TRP A 237 -9.19 12.59 14.22
CA TRP A 237 -9.88 11.65 13.33
C TRP A 237 -9.54 10.19 13.63
N ALA A 238 -8.27 9.89 13.91
CA ALA A 238 -7.84 8.56 14.31
C ALA A 238 -8.49 8.15 15.65
N ASP A 239 -8.52 9.05 16.63
CA ASP A 239 -9.15 8.80 17.94
C ASP A 239 -10.67 8.57 17.82
N GLU A 240 -11.34 9.26 16.90
CA GLU A 240 -12.76 9.04 16.59
C GLU A 240 -12.99 7.66 15.97
N LEU A 241 -12.19 7.30 14.96
CA LEU A 241 -12.31 6.01 14.29
C LEU A 241 -12.01 4.83 15.22
N LEU A 242 -11.03 4.96 16.13
CA LEU A 242 -10.75 3.91 17.11
C LEU A 242 -11.93 3.73 18.08
N LYS A 243 -12.60 4.80 18.52
CA LYS A 243 -13.84 4.69 19.30
C LYS A 243 -14.95 3.98 18.52
N GLU A 244 -15.08 4.27 17.23
CA GLU A 244 -16.03 3.59 16.36
C GLU A 244 -15.71 2.08 16.26
N ARG A 245 -14.43 1.73 16.16
CA ARG A 245 -13.95 0.35 16.14
C ARG A 245 -14.27 -0.39 17.43
N GLU A 246 -13.99 0.22 18.58
CA GLU A 246 -14.33 -0.34 19.89
C GLU A 246 -15.82 -0.61 20.04
N GLN A 247 -16.67 0.30 19.55
CA GLN A 247 -18.12 0.10 19.55
C GLN A 247 -18.56 -1.05 18.64
N PHE A 248 -17.92 -1.20 17.48
CA PHE A 248 -18.22 -2.28 16.53
C PHE A 248 -17.89 -3.67 17.11
N TRP A 249 -16.72 -3.81 17.75
CA TRP A 249 -16.34 -5.06 18.39
C TRP A 249 -17.10 -5.32 19.69
N GLY A 250 -17.44 -4.26 20.44
CA GLY A 250 -18.23 -4.34 21.66
C GLY A 250 -17.58 -5.25 22.70
N ALA A 251 -18.29 -6.27 23.15
CA ALA A 251 -17.79 -7.23 24.14
C ALA A 251 -16.97 -8.40 23.53
N LYS A 252 -16.75 -8.41 22.22
CA LYS A 252 -15.95 -9.47 21.57
C LYS A 252 -14.47 -9.22 21.78
N ASP A 253 -13.73 -10.30 22.05
CA ASP A 253 -12.28 -10.26 22.10
C ASP A 253 -11.72 -9.83 20.74
N HIS A 254 -10.82 -8.84 20.77
CA HIS A 254 -10.13 -8.33 19.60
C HIS A 254 -8.84 -7.60 20.01
N VAL A 255 -8.00 -7.29 19.03
CA VAL A 255 -6.72 -6.62 19.23
C VAL A 255 -6.91 -5.11 19.39
N HIS A 256 -6.49 -4.59 20.55
CA HIS A 256 -6.43 -3.16 20.89
C HIS A 256 -5.01 -2.60 20.65
N GLY A 257 -4.60 -2.53 19.37
CA GLY A 257 -3.22 -2.23 18.97
C GLY A 257 -2.67 -0.88 19.48
N GLU A 258 -3.53 0.06 19.84
CA GLU A 258 -3.21 1.35 20.47
C GLU A 258 -2.80 1.26 21.95
N SER A 259 -3.17 0.16 22.63
CA SER A 259 -2.89 -0.08 24.07
C SER A 259 -1.56 -0.81 24.32
N GLY A 260 -0.81 -1.15 23.26
CA GLY A 260 0.66 -1.16 23.21
C GLY A 260 1.49 -2.10 24.09
N VAL A 261 0.92 -2.88 25.01
CA VAL A 261 1.74 -3.77 25.87
C VAL A 261 1.37 -5.26 25.77
N ASP A 262 0.09 -5.63 25.60
CA ASP A 262 -0.33 -7.04 25.46
C ASP A 262 -1.33 -7.30 24.31
N GLY A 263 -1.59 -6.29 23.47
CA GLY A 263 -2.64 -6.30 22.44
C GLY A 263 -2.18 -6.68 21.03
N GLY A 264 -1.92 -7.96 20.78
CA GLY A 264 -2.13 -8.56 19.45
C GLY A 264 -1.02 -8.50 18.39
N VAL A 265 0.03 -7.71 18.56
CA VAL A 265 1.24 -7.82 17.72
C VAL A 265 2.22 -8.76 18.41
N LYS A 266 2.55 -9.90 17.79
CA LYS A 266 3.59 -10.80 18.33
C LYS A 266 4.86 -10.00 18.60
N VAL A 267 5.54 -10.25 19.72
CA VAL A 267 6.75 -9.51 20.15
C VAL A 267 7.80 -9.40 19.03
N ASP A 268 7.99 -10.49 18.27
CA ASP A 268 8.93 -10.51 17.14
C ASP A 268 8.51 -9.57 16.00
N THR A 269 7.21 -9.50 15.69
CA THR A 269 6.66 -8.59 14.66
C THR A 269 6.78 -7.12 15.11
N ARG A 270 6.58 -6.84 16.40
CA ARG A 270 6.76 -5.51 16.98
C ARG A 270 8.21 -5.05 16.88
N GLN A 271 9.16 -5.89 17.29
CA GLN A 271 10.58 -5.57 17.22
C GLN A 271 10.99 -5.28 15.78
N GLN A 272 10.51 -6.07 14.81
CA GLN A 272 10.75 -5.83 13.39
C GLN A 272 10.17 -4.48 12.92
N GLN A 273 8.93 -4.15 13.29
CA GLN A 273 8.32 -2.86 12.97
C GLN A 273 9.06 -1.69 13.60
N ASP A 274 9.33 -1.74 14.91
CA ASP A 274 10.06 -0.68 15.61
C ASP A 274 11.47 -0.50 15.04
N ASP A 275 12.18 -1.59 14.73
CA ASP A 275 13.51 -1.53 14.10
C ASP A 275 13.45 -0.97 12.69
N TYR A 276 12.41 -1.29 11.92
CA TYR A 276 12.21 -0.77 10.58
C TYR A 276 11.99 0.75 10.60
N TYR A 277 11.15 1.25 11.51
CA TYR A 277 10.88 2.69 11.62
C TYR A 277 12.01 3.47 12.32
N LYS A 278 12.87 2.83 13.14
CA LYS A 278 14.01 3.47 13.82
C LYS A 278 15.29 3.58 12.98
N ARG A 279 15.43 2.81 11.89
CA ARG A 279 16.59 2.91 10.99
C ARG A 279 16.46 4.19 10.16
N GLU A 280 17.27 5.19 10.50
CA GLU A 280 17.49 6.39 9.67
C GLU A 280 18.12 6.02 8.33
#